data_AF-A0AAV2RGK5-F1
#
_entry.id   AF-A0AAV2RGK5-F1
#
_cell.length_a   1.000
_cell.length_b   1.000
_cell.length_c   1.000
_cell.angle_alpha   90.00
_cell.angle_beta   90.00
_cell.angle_gamma   90.00
#
_symmetry.space_group_name_H-M   'P 1'
#
loop_
_entity.id
_entity.type
_entity.pdbx_description
1 polymer ?
#
loop_
_entity_poly.entity_id
_entity_poly.type
_entity_poly.pdbx_seq_one_letter_code
_entity_poly.pdbx_strand_id
1 'polypeptide(L)'
;ELYREFIDRLVSPEEVTTIYNIVVSTIKTNFRDKIHVIFDKVALEDGSVTEACIERVSWGLLNSAETPSEDRRYEELPDAQLNYQNLQAHVEDYNNTHKVPLHLVVFKYMSQHVLRATRVLGRVSGHMMLVGVGGSGRRSLTRLAAHICGYKLVAPIINSANNYQDLKTDLKKLVISAGIEEKA
;
A
#
# COMPACT_ATOMS: atom_id res chain seq x y z
N GLU A 1 -10.59 -6.03 -4.02
CA GLU A 1 -9.45 -6.97 -4.00
C GLU A 1 -9.02 -7.51 -5.36
N LEU A 2 -9.74 -8.43 -6.02
CA LEU A 2 -9.25 -9.10 -7.25
C LEU A 2 -8.69 -8.12 -8.30
N TYR A 3 -9.45 -7.07 -8.63
CA TYR A 3 -9.03 -6.04 -9.59
C TYR A 3 -7.66 -5.45 -9.25
N ARG A 4 -7.43 -5.11 -7.97
CA ARG A 4 -6.16 -4.53 -7.47
C ARG A 4 -4.99 -5.50 -7.56
N GLU A 5 -5.22 -6.81 -7.42
CA GLU A 5 -4.15 -7.83 -7.51
C GLU A 5 -3.57 -7.98 -8.92
N PHE A 6 -4.37 -7.67 -9.95
CA PHE A 6 -3.90 -7.67 -11.34
C PHE A 6 -3.35 -6.30 -11.74
N ILE A 7 -4.12 -5.22 -11.57
CA ILE A 7 -3.72 -3.89 -12.07
C ILE A 7 -2.43 -3.37 -11.43
N ASP A 8 -2.11 -3.75 -10.19
CA ASP A 8 -0.88 -3.32 -9.52
C ASP A 8 0.39 -3.83 -10.24
N ARG A 9 0.25 -4.80 -11.17
CA ARG A 9 1.34 -5.40 -11.96
C ARG A 9 1.33 -4.98 -13.43
N LEU A 10 0.30 -4.28 -13.88
CA LEU A 10 0.14 -3.90 -15.29
C LEU A 10 0.73 -2.52 -15.56
N VAL A 11 1.18 -2.34 -16.81
CA VAL A 11 1.74 -1.06 -17.28
C VAL A 11 1.02 -0.58 -18.54
N SER A 12 0.52 -1.49 -19.39
CA SER A 12 -0.23 -1.09 -20.59
C SER A 12 -1.68 -0.72 -20.25
N PRO A 13 -2.18 0.45 -20.70
CA PRO A 13 -3.60 0.80 -20.60
C PRO A 13 -4.54 -0.23 -21.26
N GLU A 14 -4.07 -0.91 -22.32
CA GLU A 14 -4.84 -1.93 -23.03
C GLU A 14 -5.06 -3.16 -22.17
N GLU A 15 -4.03 -3.56 -21.41
CA GLU A 15 -4.11 -4.67 -20.45
C GLU A 15 -5.06 -4.32 -19.30
N VAL A 16 -5.00 -3.08 -18.80
CA VAL A 16 -5.91 -2.63 -17.74
C VAL A 16 -7.37 -2.64 -18.23
N THR A 17 -7.62 -2.14 -19.45
CA THR A 17 -8.94 -2.20 -20.09
C THR A 17 -9.42 -3.65 -20.26
N THR A 18 -8.52 -4.57 -20.59
CA THR A 18 -8.83 -6.00 -20.73
C THR A 18 -9.26 -6.60 -19.40
N ILE A 19 -8.51 -6.35 -18.32
CA ILE A 19 -8.88 -6.80 -16.96
C ILE A 19 -10.20 -6.20 -16.51
N TYR A 20 -10.42 -4.91 -16.77
CA TYR A 20 -11.70 -4.26 -16.50
C TYR A 20 -12.86 -4.98 -17.19
N ASN A 21 -12.75 -5.26 -18.50
CA ASN A 21 -13.79 -5.96 -19.24
C ASN A 21 -14.07 -7.37 -18.71
N ILE A 22 -13.02 -8.11 -18.30
CA ILE A 22 -13.15 -9.43 -17.67
C ILE A 22 -13.91 -9.32 -16.34
N VAL A 23 -13.62 -8.33 -15.50
CA VAL A 23 -14.32 -8.14 -14.23
C VAL A 23 -15.79 -7.78 -14.48
N VAL A 24 -16.07 -6.85 -15.39
CA VAL A 24 -17.44 -6.45 -15.72
C VAL A 24 -18.25 -7.61 -16.29
N SER A 25 -17.68 -8.42 -17.19
CA SER A 25 -18.36 -9.59 -17.75
C SER A 25 -18.61 -10.65 -16.68
N THR A 26 -17.62 -10.91 -15.81
CA THR A 26 -17.74 -11.85 -14.69
C THR A 26 -18.84 -11.43 -13.71
N ILE A 27 -18.94 -10.14 -13.38
CA ILE A 27 -20.02 -9.60 -12.55
C ILE A 27 -21.37 -9.84 -13.22
N LYS A 28 -21.51 -9.49 -14.50
CA LYS A 28 -22.76 -9.67 -15.25
C LYS A 28 -23.21 -11.12 -15.36
N THR A 29 -22.29 -12.06 -15.51
CA THR A 29 -22.60 -13.48 -15.69
C THR A 29 -22.91 -14.19 -14.37
N ASN A 30 -22.20 -13.84 -13.29
CA ASN A 30 -22.23 -14.62 -12.05
C ASN A 30 -22.98 -13.93 -10.90
N PHE A 31 -23.17 -12.61 -10.93
CA PHE A 31 -23.83 -11.87 -9.86
C PHE A 31 -25.24 -11.44 -10.28
N ARG A 32 -26.17 -11.44 -9.32
CA ARG A 32 -27.56 -10.98 -9.53
C ARG A 32 -27.63 -9.46 -9.66
N ASP A 33 -26.82 -8.76 -8.86
CA ASP A 33 -26.80 -7.31 -8.83
C ASP A 33 -25.99 -6.74 -10.00
N LYS A 34 -26.50 -5.65 -10.57
CA LYS A 34 -25.81 -4.93 -11.63
C LYS A 34 -24.63 -4.15 -11.06
N ILE A 35 -23.61 -3.93 -11.89
CA ILE A 35 -22.38 -3.24 -11.46
C ILE A 35 -22.61 -1.86 -10.82
N HIS A 36 -23.59 -1.09 -11.29
CA HIS A 36 -23.91 0.23 -10.72
C HIS A 36 -24.56 0.15 -9.33
N VAL A 37 -25.18 -0.99 -8.99
CA VAL A 37 -25.70 -1.23 -7.63
C VAL A 37 -24.54 -1.55 -6.69
N ILE A 38 -23.56 -2.31 -7.16
CA ILE A 38 -22.37 -2.70 -6.39
C ILE A 38 -21.44 -1.50 -6.16
N PHE A 39 -21.33 -0.62 -7.15
CA PHE A 39 -20.44 0.54 -7.15
C PHE A 39 -21.23 1.86 -7.09
N ASP A 40 -22.36 1.88 -6.40
CA ASP A 40 -23.27 3.02 -6.29
C ASP A 40 -22.57 4.32 -5.86
N LYS A 41 -21.65 4.24 -4.90
CA LYS A 41 -20.87 5.39 -4.38
C LYS A 41 -19.93 6.03 -5.41
N VAL A 42 -19.55 5.30 -6.46
CA VAL A 42 -18.58 5.76 -7.46
C VAL A 42 -19.12 5.76 -8.89
N ALA A 43 -20.34 5.29 -9.10
CA ALA A 43 -21.02 5.36 -10.38
C ALA A 43 -21.19 6.82 -10.83
N LEU A 44 -21.17 7.03 -12.14
CA LEU A 44 -21.49 8.33 -12.73
C LEU A 44 -23.00 8.60 -12.59
N GLU A 45 -23.41 9.85 -12.82
CA GLU A 45 -24.82 10.27 -12.70
C GLU A 45 -25.75 9.51 -13.65
N ASP A 46 -25.23 9.03 -14.79
CA ASP A 46 -25.95 8.20 -15.76
C ASP A 46 -26.01 6.71 -15.36
N GLY A 47 -25.45 6.35 -14.19
CA GLY A 47 -25.37 4.98 -13.70
C GLY A 47 -24.27 4.14 -14.37
N SER A 48 -23.43 4.73 -15.22
CA SER A 48 -22.27 4.02 -15.79
C SER A 48 -21.14 3.91 -14.76
N VAL A 49 -20.47 2.76 -14.77
CA VAL A 49 -19.29 2.49 -13.94
C VAL A 49 -18.15 2.28 -14.92
N THR A 50 -17.17 3.18 -14.92
CA THR A 50 -15.98 3.10 -15.78
C THR A 50 -14.78 2.57 -15.00
N GLU A 51 -13.67 2.32 -15.68
CA GLU A 51 -12.38 2.03 -15.04
C GLU A 51 -12.01 3.08 -13.98
N ALA A 52 -12.13 4.36 -14.32
CA ALA A 52 -11.84 5.46 -13.42
C ALA A 52 -12.77 5.49 -12.18
N CYS A 53 -14.02 5.02 -12.31
CA CYS A 53 -14.93 4.87 -11.17
C CYS A 53 -14.38 3.82 -10.18
N ILE A 54 -13.95 2.67 -10.70
CA ILE A 54 -13.41 1.58 -9.86
C ILE A 54 -12.10 2.01 -9.18
N GLU A 55 -11.26 2.81 -9.85
CA GLU A 55 -10.03 3.35 -9.27
C GLU A 55 -10.26 4.25 -8.04
N ARG A 56 -11.42 4.92 -7.97
CA ARG A 56 -11.78 5.77 -6.82
C ARG A 56 -12.06 4.97 -5.55
N VAL A 57 -12.45 3.69 -5.68
CA VAL A 57 -12.71 2.82 -4.53
C VAL A 57 -11.39 2.47 -3.86
N SER A 58 -11.08 3.15 -2.76
CA SER A 58 -9.83 2.97 -2.02
C SER A 58 -10.03 2.13 -0.77
N TRP A 59 -9.08 1.24 -0.50
CA TRP A 59 -9.03 0.41 0.70
C TRP A 59 -7.60 0.44 1.23
N GLY A 60 -7.44 0.51 2.55
CA GLY A 60 -6.12 0.62 3.14
C GLY A 60 -6.10 0.54 4.65
N LEU A 61 -4.89 0.37 5.16
CA LEU A 61 -4.55 0.46 6.58
C LEU A 61 -4.21 1.93 6.91
N LEU A 62 -5.16 2.84 6.73
CA LEU A 62 -4.95 4.30 6.85
C LEU A 62 -5.93 4.95 7.83
N ASN A 63 -6.09 4.31 9.00
CA ASN A 63 -6.75 4.92 10.15
C ASN A 63 -5.97 6.17 10.62
N SER A 64 -6.53 6.89 11.59
CA SER A 64 -5.87 8.04 12.22
C SER A 64 -4.44 7.68 12.69
N ALA A 65 -3.52 8.63 12.60
CA ALA A 65 -2.16 8.46 13.11
C ALA A 65 -2.15 8.17 14.62
N GLU A 66 -3.16 8.65 15.34
CA GLU A 66 -3.37 8.42 16.77
C GLU A 66 -3.78 6.97 17.10
N THR A 67 -4.31 6.22 16.13
CA THR A 67 -4.69 4.83 16.32
C THR A 67 -3.42 3.98 16.46
N PRO A 68 -3.27 3.20 17.55
CA PRO A 68 -2.15 2.26 17.72
C PRO A 68 -2.04 1.31 16.53
N SER A 69 -0.82 0.97 16.10
CA SER A 69 -0.60 0.17 14.89
C SER A 69 -1.27 -1.20 14.93
N GLU A 70 -1.40 -1.79 16.11
CA GLU A 70 -2.06 -3.09 16.36
C GLU A 70 -3.59 -3.03 16.20
N ASP A 71 -4.19 -1.86 16.41
CA ASP A 71 -5.63 -1.63 16.27
C ASP A 71 -6.03 -1.17 14.87
N ARG A 72 -5.06 -0.88 14.00
CA ARG A 72 -5.32 -0.42 12.63
C ARG A 72 -5.94 -1.56 11.82
N ARG A 73 -6.95 -1.22 11.02
CA ARG A 73 -7.73 -2.18 10.24
C ARG A 73 -7.70 -1.85 8.77
N TYR A 74 -7.62 -2.88 7.95
CA TYR A 74 -7.77 -2.73 6.51
C TYR A 74 -9.25 -2.51 6.18
N GLU A 75 -9.61 -1.29 5.81
CA GLU A 75 -11.00 -0.89 5.58
C GLU A 75 -11.18 0.00 4.34
N GLU A 76 -12.44 0.21 3.95
CA GLU A 76 -12.80 1.12 2.86
C GLU A 76 -12.48 2.56 3.26
N LEU A 77 -11.88 3.31 2.36
CA LEU A 77 -11.45 4.69 2.54
C LEU A 77 -12.28 5.61 1.61
N PRO A 78 -13.47 6.06 2.04
CA PRO A 78 -14.44 6.70 1.15
C PRO A 78 -14.08 8.14 0.75
N ASP A 79 -13.37 8.87 1.61
CA ASP A 79 -13.04 10.28 1.39
C ASP A 79 -11.55 10.46 1.08
N ALA A 80 -11.25 10.83 -0.16
CA ALA A 80 -9.90 11.09 -0.61
C ALA A 80 -9.22 12.25 0.15
N GLN A 81 -9.98 13.26 0.56
CA GLN A 81 -9.44 14.42 1.28
C GLN A 81 -9.02 14.02 2.70
N LEU A 82 -9.87 13.28 3.41
CA LEU A 82 -9.55 12.71 4.71
C LEU A 82 -8.34 11.77 4.61
N ASN A 83 -8.26 10.96 3.56
CA ASN A 83 -7.11 10.08 3.33
C ASN A 83 -5.80 10.88 3.17
N TYR A 84 -5.82 12.01 2.47
CA TYR A 84 -4.65 12.86 2.36
C TYR A 84 -4.25 13.49 3.70
N GLN A 85 -5.23 13.92 4.50
CA GLN A 85 -4.99 14.45 5.85
C GLN A 85 -4.37 13.38 6.77
N ASN A 86 -4.96 12.18 6.82
CA ASN A 86 -4.43 11.07 7.61
C ASN A 86 -3.00 10.70 7.17
N LEU A 87 -2.76 10.62 5.85
CA LEU A 87 -1.45 10.29 5.34
C LEU A 87 -0.41 11.37 5.67
N GLN A 88 -0.80 12.64 5.65
CA GLN A 88 0.06 13.73 6.07
C GLN A 88 0.39 13.65 7.56
N ALA A 89 -0.60 13.35 8.41
CA ALA A 89 -0.38 13.11 9.83
C ALA A 89 0.60 11.95 10.09
N HIS A 90 0.51 10.85 9.32
CA HIS A 90 1.48 9.74 9.40
C HIS A 90 2.91 10.16 9.00
N VAL A 91 3.06 11.06 8.02
CA VAL A 91 4.38 11.60 7.63
C VAL A 91 4.96 12.46 8.76
N GLU A 92 4.13 13.30 9.38
CA GLU A 92 4.53 14.14 10.51
C GLU A 92 4.92 13.30 11.73
N ASP A 93 4.09 12.31 12.09
CA ASP A 93 4.38 11.37 13.17
C ASP A 93 5.68 10.60 12.95
N TYR A 94 5.91 10.10 11.73
CA TYR A 94 7.19 9.47 11.37
C TYR A 94 8.37 10.42 11.61
N ASN A 95 8.25 11.68 11.17
CA ASN A 95 9.32 12.67 11.28
C ASN A 95 9.61 13.08 12.72
N ASN A 96 8.61 13.01 13.61
CA ASN A 96 8.77 13.29 15.04
C ASN A 96 9.40 12.12 15.80
N THR A 97 9.19 10.89 15.33
CA THR A 97 9.63 9.66 16.01
C THR A 97 10.98 9.13 15.50
N HIS A 98 11.38 9.47 14.27
CA HIS A 98 12.57 8.92 13.61
C HIS A 98 13.69 9.96 13.45
N LYS A 99 14.95 9.51 13.63
CA LYS A 99 16.14 10.37 13.46
C LYS A 99 16.35 10.90 12.05
N VAL A 100 15.91 10.14 11.03
CA VAL A 100 16.08 10.50 9.62
C VAL A 100 14.70 10.82 9.06
N PRO A 101 14.38 12.11 8.83
CA PRO A 101 13.06 12.50 8.38
C PRO A 101 12.79 12.09 6.92
N LEU A 102 11.51 11.95 6.59
CA LEU A 102 10.95 11.80 5.26
C LEU A 102 10.43 13.15 4.77
N HIS A 103 11.13 13.72 3.78
CA HIS A 103 10.65 14.89 3.05
C HIS A 103 9.71 14.45 1.92
N LEU A 104 8.50 14.04 2.30
CA LEU A 104 7.47 13.60 1.36
C LEU A 104 6.39 14.67 1.20
N VAL A 105 5.95 14.87 -0.04
CA VAL A 105 4.76 15.67 -0.37
C VAL A 105 3.63 14.68 -0.64
N VAL A 106 2.47 14.89 0.00
CA VAL A 106 1.29 14.05 -0.18
C VAL A 106 0.52 14.52 -1.43
N PHE A 107 0.29 13.59 -2.35
CA PHE A 107 -0.53 13.78 -3.55
C PHE A 107 -1.14 12.45 -3.97
N LYS A 108 -2.07 12.47 -4.96
CA LYS A 108 -2.84 11.31 -5.40
C LYS A 108 -2.00 10.05 -5.60
N TYR A 109 -0.98 10.10 -6.46
CA TYR A 109 -0.18 8.91 -6.77
C TYR A 109 0.64 8.43 -5.57
N MET A 110 1.21 9.34 -4.79
CA MET A 110 1.93 8.99 -3.56
C MET A 110 1.01 8.24 -2.58
N SER A 111 -0.22 8.74 -2.37
CA SER A 111 -1.23 8.08 -1.55
C SER A 111 -1.57 6.68 -2.07
N GLN A 112 -1.82 6.53 -3.38
CA GLN A 112 -2.07 5.23 -3.99
C GLN A 112 -0.91 4.24 -3.78
N HIS A 113 0.34 4.69 -3.90
CA HIS A 113 1.51 3.84 -3.66
C HIS A 113 1.65 3.42 -2.20
N VAL A 114 1.37 4.31 -1.24
CA VAL A 114 1.37 3.97 0.19
C VAL A 114 0.24 2.97 0.50
N LEU A 115 -0.95 3.16 -0.04
CA LEU A 115 -2.08 2.23 0.12
C LEU A 115 -1.75 0.84 -0.44
N ARG A 116 -1.08 0.78 -1.60
CA ARG A 116 -0.59 -0.49 -2.16
C ARG A 116 0.44 -1.16 -1.25
N ALA A 117 1.43 -0.40 -0.78
CA ALA A 117 2.49 -0.90 0.08
C ALA A 117 1.94 -1.42 1.42
N THR A 118 1.10 -0.64 2.10
CA THR A 118 0.48 -1.01 3.38
C THR A 118 -0.47 -2.20 3.24
N ARG A 119 -1.21 -2.31 2.12
CA ARG A 119 -2.03 -3.50 1.83
C ARG A 119 -1.20 -4.77 1.73
N VAL A 120 -0.03 -4.70 1.09
CA VAL A 120 0.85 -5.87 0.97
C VAL A 120 1.51 -6.20 2.31
N LEU A 121 2.05 -5.19 3.00
CA LEU A 121 2.74 -5.37 4.28
C LEU A 121 1.80 -5.80 5.41
N GLY A 122 0.56 -5.32 5.44
CA GLY A 122 -0.44 -5.68 6.45
C GLY A 122 -0.98 -7.11 6.31
N ARG A 123 -0.60 -7.86 5.27
CA ARG A 123 -0.90 -9.29 5.14
C ARG A 123 0.21 -10.12 5.79
N VAL A 124 -0.16 -11.21 6.47
CA VAL A 124 0.81 -12.18 6.99
C VAL A 124 1.68 -12.69 5.85
N SER A 125 3.01 -12.67 6.04
CA SER A 125 3.99 -13.05 5.01
C SER A 125 3.88 -12.24 3.71
N GLY A 126 3.52 -10.96 3.82
CA GLY A 126 3.46 -10.02 2.70
C GLY A 126 4.84 -9.73 2.11
N HIS A 127 4.99 -9.93 0.79
CA HIS A 127 6.21 -9.61 0.06
C HIS A 127 5.91 -8.71 -1.14
N MET A 128 6.75 -7.71 -1.35
CA MET A 128 6.59 -6.69 -2.37
C MET A 128 7.92 -6.44 -3.08
N MET A 129 7.87 -6.37 -4.42
CA MET A 129 8.97 -5.90 -5.24
C MET A 129 8.64 -4.51 -5.80
N LEU A 130 9.50 -3.53 -5.53
CA LEU A 130 9.30 -2.14 -5.96
C LEU A 130 10.10 -1.83 -7.24
N VAL A 131 9.41 -1.87 -8.37
CA VAL A 131 9.97 -1.54 -9.69
C VAL A 131 9.69 -0.08 -10.02
N GLY A 132 10.69 0.64 -10.52
CA GLY A 132 10.56 2.04 -10.91
C GLY A 132 11.91 2.68 -11.22
N VAL A 133 11.88 3.87 -11.80
CA VAL A 133 13.08 4.66 -12.11
C VAL A 133 13.77 5.18 -10.84
N GLY A 134 15.02 5.64 -10.96
CA GLY A 134 15.73 6.32 -9.88
C GLY A 134 14.96 7.57 -9.41
N GLY A 135 14.99 7.89 -8.12
CA GLY A 135 14.32 9.09 -7.58
C GLY A 135 12.82 8.97 -7.35
N SER A 136 12.17 7.86 -7.72
CA SER A 136 10.72 7.61 -7.54
C SER A 136 10.23 7.51 -6.08
N GLY A 137 11.10 7.73 -5.09
CA GLY A 137 10.70 7.70 -3.67
C GLY A 137 10.50 6.31 -3.08
N ARG A 138 10.81 5.21 -3.79
CA ARG A 138 10.63 3.82 -3.34
C ARG A 138 11.08 3.58 -1.90
N ARG A 139 12.31 3.96 -1.55
CA ARG A 139 12.87 3.79 -0.19
C ARG A 139 12.09 4.60 0.86
N SER A 140 11.73 5.83 0.54
CA SER A 140 10.98 6.72 1.44
C SER A 140 9.55 6.21 1.67
N LEU A 141 8.90 5.73 0.61
CA LEU A 141 7.56 5.14 0.69
C LEU A 141 7.55 3.83 1.48
N THR A 142 8.56 2.97 1.31
CA THR A 142 8.68 1.74 2.12
C THR A 142 8.84 2.04 3.61
N ARG A 143 9.63 3.06 3.96
CA ARG A 143 9.78 3.49 5.37
C ARG A 143 8.46 3.96 5.96
N LEU A 144 7.74 4.82 5.23
CA LEU A 144 6.44 5.29 5.67
C LEU A 144 5.42 4.14 5.79
N ALA A 145 5.36 3.25 4.81
CA ALA A 145 4.44 2.12 4.84
C ALA A 145 4.75 1.14 5.99
N ALA A 146 6.02 0.87 6.27
CA ALA A 146 6.44 0.07 7.41
C ALA A 146 6.01 0.73 8.73
N HIS A 147 6.22 2.04 8.88
CA HIS A 147 5.76 2.81 10.04
C HIS A 147 4.24 2.76 10.23
N ILE A 148 3.48 2.93 9.15
CA ILE A 148 2.01 2.81 9.19
C ILE A 148 1.58 1.41 9.61
N CYS A 149 2.31 0.36 9.21
CA CYS A 149 2.03 -1.01 9.62
C CYS A 149 2.61 -1.38 10.99
N GLY A 150 3.32 -0.47 11.66
CA GLY A 150 3.99 -0.74 12.94
C GLY A 150 5.22 -1.66 12.84
N TYR A 151 5.80 -1.81 11.65
CA TYR A 151 6.96 -2.66 11.43
C TYR A 151 8.28 -1.91 11.57
N LYS A 152 9.25 -2.55 12.21
CA LYS A 152 10.63 -2.07 12.22
C LYS A 152 11.33 -2.39 10.92
N LEU A 153 11.65 -1.36 10.14
CA LEU A 153 12.40 -1.54 8.90
C LEU A 153 13.87 -1.87 9.18
N VAL A 154 14.33 -3.03 8.70
CA VAL A 154 15.74 -3.43 8.70
C VAL A 154 16.28 -3.42 7.27
N ALA A 155 17.31 -2.62 7.04
CA ALA A 155 18.02 -2.57 5.76
C ALA A 155 19.49 -2.95 5.99
N PRO A 156 19.99 -4.03 5.36
CA PRO A 156 21.40 -4.39 5.44
C PRO A 156 22.27 -3.25 4.94
N ILE A 157 23.33 -2.93 5.67
CA ILE A 157 24.33 -1.96 5.22
C ILE A 157 25.19 -2.65 4.17
N ILE A 158 25.35 -2.03 3.01
CA ILE A 158 26.24 -2.51 1.96
C ILE A 158 27.41 -1.54 1.91
N ASN A 159 28.60 -1.99 2.30
CA ASN A 159 29.85 -1.25 2.18
C ASN A 159 30.92 -2.16 1.58
N SER A 160 32.05 -1.60 1.14
CA SER A 160 33.15 -2.36 0.50
C SER A 160 33.86 -3.35 1.44
N ALA A 161 33.67 -3.23 2.75
CA ALA A 161 34.28 -4.09 3.76
C ALA A 161 33.36 -5.25 4.19
N ASN A 162 32.05 -5.14 3.97
CA ASN A 162 31.07 -6.12 4.39
C ASN A 162 31.19 -7.36 3.50
N ASN A 163 31.43 -8.49 4.14
CA ASN A 163 31.52 -9.78 3.49
C ASN A 163 30.22 -10.59 3.71
N TYR A 164 30.15 -11.76 3.09
CA TYR A 164 28.99 -12.65 3.20
C TYR A 164 28.66 -13.06 4.66
N GLN A 165 29.66 -13.16 5.55
CA GLN A 165 29.44 -13.52 6.95
C GLN A 165 28.75 -12.40 7.73
N ASP A 166 29.00 -11.14 7.38
CA ASP A 166 28.34 -10.00 8.02
C ASP A 166 26.84 -10.01 7.70
N LEU A 167 26.49 -10.23 6.43
CA LEU A 167 25.09 -10.40 6.00
C LEU A 167 24.43 -11.57 6.72
N LYS A 168 25.10 -12.72 6.81
CA LYS A 168 24.57 -13.90 7.51
C LYS A 168 24.33 -13.62 8.99
N THR A 169 25.21 -12.84 9.62
CA THR A 169 25.09 -12.43 11.02
C THR A 169 23.91 -11.48 11.21
N ASP A 170 23.72 -10.51 10.32
CA ASP A 170 22.60 -9.58 10.37
C ASP A 170 21.26 -10.30 10.15
N LEU A 171 21.19 -11.26 9.21
CA LEU A 171 20.01 -12.09 9.01
C LEU A 171 19.71 -12.95 10.24
N LYS A 172 20.72 -13.52 10.90
CA LYS A 172 20.53 -14.28 12.14
C LYS A 172 19.92 -13.40 13.24
N LYS A 173 20.44 -12.17 13.42
CA LYS A 173 19.89 -11.20 14.39
C LYS A 173 18.44 -10.84 14.06
N LEU A 174 18.12 -10.64 12.78
CA LEU A 174 16.77 -10.34 12.32
C LEU A 174 15.80 -11.49 12.66
N VAL A 175 16.17 -12.74 12.34
CA VAL A 175 15.33 -13.91 12.62
C VAL A 175 15.09 -14.10 14.12
N ILE A 176 16.11 -13.89 14.96
CA ILE A 176 15.98 -13.94 16.42
C ILE A 176 15.05 -12.83 16.93
N SER A 177 15.25 -11.59 16.46
CA SER A 177 14.42 -10.44 16.86
C SER A 177 12.95 -10.63 16.49
N ALA A 178 12.67 -11.11 15.27
CA ALA A 178 11.30 -11.29 14.80
C ALA A 178 10.63 -12.54 15.39
N GLY A 179 11.39 -13.64 15.55
CA GLY A 179 10.83 -14.94 15.94
C GLY A 179 10.85 -15.24 17.45
N ILE A 180 11.78 -14.66 18.21
CA ILE A 180 11.93 -14.93 19.66
C ILE A 180 11.54 -13.71 20.48
N GLU A 181 11.97 -12.52 20.07
CA GLU A 181 11.68 -11.27 20.81
C GLU A 181 10.32 -10.66 20.44
N GLU A 182 9.61 -11.24 19.47
CA GLU A 182 8.31 -10.80 18.95
C GLU A 182 8.26 -9.31 18.57
N LYS A 183 9.41 -8.78 18.10
CA LYS A 183 9.50 -7.39 17.63
C LYS A 183 9.04 -7.33 16.18
N ALA A 184 7.91 -6.65 15.97
CA ALA A 184 7.39 -6.26 14.66
C ALA A 184 8.33 -5.27 13.95
#